data_AF-B0DHA9-F1
#
_entry.id   AF-B0DHA9-F1
#
_cell.length_a   1.000
_cell.length_b   1.000
_cell.length_c   1.000
_cell.angle_alpha   90.00
_cell.angle_beta   90.00
_cell.angle_gamma   90.00
#
_symmetry.space_group_name_H-M   'P 1'
#
loop_
_entity.id
_entity.type
_entity.pdbx_description
1 polymer ?
#
loop_
_entity_poly.entity_id
_entity_poly.type
_entity_poly.pdbx_seq_one_letter_code
_entity_poly.pdbx_strand_id
1 'polypeptide(L)'
;MSESFANSNTRGRKAPKAPELGVGDEIGAGDSHLVADILPTDLADVAFDRMKEEVGWKTMYHRAGGEVPRLVAVEGDIAEDGSFPIYRHPADESPPLSQFSPTVARIRDHVQKVLKHPVNHVLIQHYRSGADYISEHSDKTIDVVRGSNIVNVSLGAQRVMTLRLKKDHKLKHSAEGPTSPPNSSPSPQEHTPRTAQKIPLPRNSMFVMGPETNKQWLHGINHDNRPLSLKSAGETYEGGNRISLTFRHIGTFLVPDANDPTQMRIYGQGAKGKTRAEAGLVLGSEDEKHEEEVKGMLSAFGEENQRSDFDWDATYGEGFDVLHFSPKKESNS
;
A
#
# COMPACT_ATOMS: atom_id res chain seq x y z
N MET A 1 -64.23 18.89 7.96
CA MET A 1 -63.20 17.91 8.35
C MET A 1 -62.79 17.13 7.12
N SER A 2 -61.62 17.42 6.57
CA SER A 2 -60.73 16.45 5.93
C SER A 2 -59.53 17.22 5.38
N GLU A 3 -58.37 16.94 5.97
CA GLU A 3 -57.12 17.66 5.82
C GLU A 3 -56.48 17.45 4.45
N SER A 4 -55.93 18.54 3.90
CA SER A 4 -55.03 18.51 2.75
C SER A 4 -53.66 17.99 3.19
N PHE A 5 -53.27 16.80 2.73
CA PHE A 5 -51.91 16.29 2.90
C PHE A 5 -50.95 17.07 1.98
N ALA A 6 -50.20 18.00 2.57
CA ALA A 6 -49.03 18.61 1.95
C ALA A 6 -47.94 17.54 1.83
N ASN A 7 -47.64 17.14 0.59
CA ASN A 7 -46.58 16.20 0.28
C ASN A 7 -45.22 16.89 0.47
N SER A 8 -44.58 16.74 1.63
CA SER A 8 -43.24 17.26 1.88
C SER A 8 -42.23 16.45 1.07
N ASN A 9 -41.84 17.00 -0.07
CA ASN A 9 -40.81 16.41 -0.93
C ASN A 9 -39.43 16.63 -0.29
N THR A 10 -39.07 15.79 0.68
CA THR A 10 -37.72 15.75 1.25
C THR A 10 -36.77 15.13 0.24
N ARG A 11 -36.29 15.94 -0.71
CA ARG A 11 -35.10 15.61 -1.50
C ARG A 11 -33.95 15.36 -0.54
N GLY A 12 -33.61 14.08 -0.32
CA GLY A 12 -32.46 13.68 0.47
C GLY A 12 -31.22 14.46 0.02
N ARG A 13 -30.61 15.20 0.94
CA ARG A 13 -29.33 15.89 0.70
C ARG A 13 -28.32 14.83 0.25
N LYS A 14 -27.87 14.91 -1.01
CA LYS A 14 -26.74 14.10 -1.49
C LYS A 14 -25.56 14.35 -0.56
N ALA A 15 -24.97 13.28 -0.03
CA ALA A 15 -23.76 13.40 0.77
C ALA A 15 -22.70 14.19 -0.02
N PRO A 16 -21.97 15.11 0.64
CA PRO A 16 -20.94 15.88 -0.04
C PRO A 16 -19.90 14.93 -0.65
N LYS A 17 -19.49 15.22 -1.89
CA LYS A 17 -18.41 14.48 -2.55
C LYS A 17 -17.11 14.75 -1.79
N ALA A 18 -16.26 13.72 -1.68
CA ALA A 18 -14.90 13.88 -1.16
C ALA A 18 -14.14 14.92 -2.02
N PRO A 19 -13.36 15.83 -1.40
CA PRO A 19 -12.56 16.80 -2.15
C PRO A 19 -11.52 16.10 -3.04
N GLU A 20 -11.31 16.66 -4.22
CA GLU A 20 -10.18 16.33 -5.09
C GLU A 20 -9.00 17.25 -4.74
N LEU A 21 -7.84 16.67 -4.43
CA LEU A 21 -6.63 17.36 -3.99
C LEU A 21 -5.46 17.03 -4.93
N GLY A 22 -4.61 18.02 -5.20
CA GLY A 22 -3.48 17.94 -6.11
C GLY A 22 -2.21 18.59 -5.55
N VAL A 23 -1.38 19.12 -6.46
CA VAL A 23 -0.10 19.75 -6.09
C VAL A 23 -0.35 21.01 -5.26
N GLY A 24 0.30 21.10 -4.09
CA GLY A 24 0.21 22.24 -3.18
C GLY A 24 -0.91 22.16 -2.15
N ASP A 25 -1.81 21.17 -2.25
CA ASP A 25 -2.84 20.92 -1.25
C ASP A 25 -2.31 20.15 -0.04
N GLU A 26 -2.96 20.33 1.11
CA GLU A 26 -2.71 19.53 2.32
C GLU A 26 -3.40 18.17 2.20
N ILE A 27 -2.61 17.09 2.14
CA ILE A 27 -3.11 15.73 1.89
C ILE A 27 -2.89 14.84 3.13
N GLY A 28 -3.89 13.99 3.42
CA GLY A 28 -3.83 13.03 4.51
C GLY A 28 -3.78 13.69 5.88
N ALA A 29 -2.74 13.36 6.65
CA ALA A 29 -2.44 13.94 7.95
C ALA A 29 -1.57 15.21 7.88
N GLY A 30 -1.37 15.77 6.69
CA GLY A 30 -0.55 16.96 6.45
C GLY A 30 0.92 16.68 6.10
N ASP A 31 1.32 15.40 6.12
CA ASP A 31 2.67 14.94 5.79
C ASP A 31 2.78 14.28 4.39
N SER A 32 1.71 14.33 3.60
CA SER A 32 1.67 13.79 2.23
C SER A 32 1.51 14.89 1.20
N HIS A 33 2.08 14.69 0.01
CA HIS A 33 2.01 15.67 -1.08
C HIS A 33 2.17 15.01 -2.47
N LEU A 34 1.71 15.71 -3.50
CA LEU A 34 1.86 15.32 -4.90
C LEU A 34 2.95 16.17 -5.57
N VAL A 35 3.84 15.51 -6.30
CA VAL A 35 4.84 16.13 -7.17
C VAL A 35 4.48 15.81 -8.62
N ALA A 36 4.35 16.83 -9.45
CA ALA A 36 4.18 16.69 -10.90
C ALA A 36 5.55 16.70 -11.61
N ASP A 37 5.58 16.12 -12.81
CA ASP A 37 6.73 16.12 -13.71
C ASP A 37 8.04 15.65 -13.05
N ILE A 38 7.97 14.53 -12.33
CA ILE A 38 9.09 13.99 -11.53
C ILE A 38 10.27 13.51 -12.39
N LEU A 39 9.99 13.01 -13.60
CA LEU A 39 11.00 12.52 -14.53
C LEU A 39 11.28 13.59 -15.60
N PRO A 40 12.55 13.73 -16.02
CA PRO A 40 12.90 14.55 -17.18
C PRO A 40 12.27 13.98 -18.45
N THR A 41 12.02 14.84 -19.42
CA THR A 41 11.27 14.49 -20.65
C THR A 41 11.83 13.27 -21.37
N ASP A 42 13.16 13.16 -21.50
CA ASP A 42 13.83 12.05 -22.17
C ASP A 42 13.55 10.68 -21.53
N LEU A 43 13.32 10.66 -20.21
CA LEU A 43 12.93 9.46 -19.48
C LEU A 43 11.41 9.28 -19.48
N ALA A 44 10.65 10.35 -19.24
CA ALA A 44 9.19 10.31 -19.16
C ALA A 44 8.54 9.79 -20.45
N ASP A 45 9.10 10.15 -21.61
CA ASP A 45 8.56 9.77 -22.92
C ASP A 45 8.76 8.30 -23.27
N VAL A 46 9.76 7.64 -22.69
CA VAL A 46 10.11 6.24 -23.02
C VAL A 46 9.86 5.28 -21.87
N ALA A 47 9.70 5.78 -20.64
CA ALA A 47 9.62 4.94 -19.45
C ALA A 47 8.45 3.95 -19.51
N PHE A 48 7.28 4.37 -20.02
CA PHE A 48 6.11 3.49 -20.03
C PHE A 48 6.33 2.24 -20.89
N ASP A 49 6.81 2.41 -22.13
CA ASP A 49 7.07 1.29 -23.03
C ASP A 49 8.23 0.41 -22.55
N ARG A 50 9.33 1.03 -22.11
CA ARG A 50 10.46 0.30 -21.53
C ARG A 50 10.06 -0.54 -20.32
N MET A 51 9.24 0.00 -19.43
CA MET A 51 8.75 -0.75 -18.26
C MET A 51 7.91 -1.96 -18.67
N LYS A 52 7.17 -1.91 -19.79
CA LYS A 52 6.43 -3.08 -20.28
C LYS A 52 7.36 -4.19 -20.77
N GLU A 53 8.53 -3.83 -21.30
CA GLU A 53 9.52 -4.76 -21.86
C GLU A 53 10.50 -5.28 -20.81
N GLU A 54 11.02 -4.39 -19.95
CA GLU A 54 12.09 -4.67 -18.98
C GLU A 54 11.58 -5.41 -17.74
N VAL A 55 10.34 -5.15 -17.31
CA VAL A 55 9.81 -5.71 -16.06
C VAL A 55 9.29 -7.14 -16.26
N GLY A 56 9.75 -8.06 -15.40
CA GLY A 56 9.33 -9.46 -15.39
C GLY A 56 7.94 -9.68 -14.78
N TRP A 57 6.88 -9.20 -15.45
CA TRP A 57 5.50 -9.24 -14.96
C TRP A 57 5.02 -10.64 -14.53
N LYS A 58 4.37 -10.68 -13.36
CA LYS A 58 3.73 -11.88 -12.80
C LYS A 58 2.25 -11.63 -12.50
N THR A 59 1.44 -12.67 -12.64
CA THR A 59 0.08 -12.70 -12.10
C THR A 59 0.15 -13.16 -10.64
N MET A 60 -0.45 -12.40 -9.72
CA MET A 60 -0.63 -12.82 -8.32
C MET A 60 -2.05 -13.36 -8.10
N TYR A 61 -2.23 -14.13 -7.03
CA TYR A 61 -3.53 -14.63 -6.58
C TYR A 61 -3.84 -14.14 -5.17
N HIS A 62 -5.11 -13.85 -4.89
CA HIS A 62 -5.58 -13.55 -3.53
C HIS A 62 -5.62 -14.82 -2.68
N ARG A 63 -5.43 -14.68 -1.35
CA ARG A 63 -5.56 -15.80 -0.39
C ARG A 63 -6.93 -16.46 -0.40
N ALA A 64 -7.98 -15.70 -0.70
CA ALA A 64 -9.36 -16.21 -0.82
C ALA A 64 -9.66 -16.87 -2.17
N GLY A 65 -8.66 -17.03 -3.06
CA GLY A 65 -8.81 -17.48 -4.44
C GLY A 65 -9.06 -16.33 -5.43
N GLY A 66 -8.71 -16.55 -6.70
CA GLY A 66 -8.86 -15.60 -7.80
C GLY A 66 -7.61 -14.75 -8.07
N GLU A 67 -7.45 -14.34 -9.33
CA GLU A 67 -6.35 -13.48 -9.77
C GLU A 67 -6.48 -12.09 -9.14
N VAL A 68 -5.36 -11.54 -8.71
CA VAL A 68 -5.26 -10.11 -8.46
C VAL A 68 -5.45 -9.41 -9.80
N PRO A 69 -6.38 -8.45 -9.92
CA PRO A 69 -6.70 -7.80 -11.20
C PRO A 69 -5.67 -6.71 -11.50
N ARG A 70 -4.40 -7.12 -11.65
CA ARG A 70 -3.25 -6.34 -12.12
C ARG A 70 -2.04 -7.27 -12.20
N LEU A 71 -1.13 -6.98 -13.13
CA LEU A 71 0.18 -7.63 -13.14
C LEU A 71 1.10 -6.93 -12.14
N VAL A 72 2.00 -7.68 -11.53
CA VAL A 72 2.94 -7.14 -10.55
C VAL A 72 4.37 -7.60 -10.80
N ALA A 73 5.31 -6.85 -10.26
CA ALA A 73 6.70 -7.28 -10.09
C ALA A 73 7.27 -6.63 -8.83
N VAL A 74 8.30 -7.24 -8.27
CA VAL A 74 9.08 -6.69 -7.16
C VAL A 74 10.52 -6.58 -7.60
N GLU A 75 11.08 -5.38 -7.45
CA GLU A 75 12.49 -5.13 -7.75
C GLU A 75 13.16 -4.44 -6.55
N GLY A 76 14.47 -4.65 -6.39
CA GLY A 76 15.22 -4.06 -5.28
C GLY A 76 16.72 -4.14 -5.45
N ASP A 77 17.43 -3.64 -4.45
CA ASP A 77 18.87 -3.81 -4.34
C ASP A 77 19.20 -5.25 -3.93
N ILE A 78 20.05 -5.92 -4.71
CA ILE A 78 20.65 -7.20 -4.35
C ILE A 78 22.15 -6.95 -4.18
N ALA A 79 22.67 -7.22 -2.99
CA ALA A 79 24.08 -7.06 -2.67
C ALA A 79 24.94 -8.21 -3.24
N GLU A 80 26.24 -8.01 -3.33
CA GLU A 80 27.20 -9.00 -3.87
C GLU A 80 27.18 -10.33 -3.09
N ASP A 81 26.84 -10.27 -1.81
CA ASP A 81 26.69 -11.44 -0.94
C ASP A 81 25.32 -12.13 -1.03
N GLY A 82 24.49 -11.71 -1.99
CA GLY A 82 23.15 -12.23 -2.22
C GLY A 82 22.10 -11.71 -1.23
N SER A 83 22.42 -10.78 -0.33
CA SER A 83 21.42 -10.19 0.55
C SER A 83 20.54 -9.17 -0.16
N PHE A 84 19.25 -9.12 0.21
CA PHE A 84 18.27 -8.21 -0.41
C PHE A 84 17.15 -7.82 0.56
N PRO A 85 16.49 -6.66 0.36
CA PRO A 85 15.42 -6.21 1.23
C PRO A 85 14.13 -7.03 1.03
N ILE A 86 13.38 -7.25 2.10
CA ILE A 86 12.09 -7.95 2.04
C ILE A 86 10.98 -7.07 2.61
N TYR A 87 9.88 -6.94 1.86
CA TYR A 87 8.66 -6.27 2.31
C TYR A 87 7.55 -7.30 2.53
N ARG A 88 7.14 -7.49 3.77
CA ARG A 88 6.09 -8.45 4.13
C ARG A 88 4.75 -7.77 4.29
N HIS A 89 3.72 -8.40 3.73
CA HIS A 89 2.33 -8.00 3.87
C HIS A 89 1.43 -9.24 3.91
N PRO A 90 0.14 -9.12 4.29
CA PRO A 90 -0.76 -10.27 4.31
C PRO A 90 -1.00 -10.79 2.88
N ALA A 91 -0.23 -11.80 2.46
CA ALA A 91 -0.39 -12.54 1.22
C ALA A 91 0.27 -13.90 1.39
N ASP A 92 -0.29 -14.95 0.79
CA ASP A 92 0.23 -16.32 0.91
C ASP A 92 1.72 -16.40 0.53
N GLU A 93 2.07 -15.77 -0.58
CA GLU A 93 3.43 -15.64 -1.09
C GLU A 93 3.64 -14.25 -1.70
N SER A 94 4.87 -13.73 -1.60
CA SER A 94 5.30 -12.52 -2.30
C SER A 94 6.04 -12.92 -3.59
N PRO A 95 5.91 -12.15 -4.69
CA PRO A 95 6.75 -12.36 -5.86
C PRO A 95 8.24 -12.29 -5.49
N PRO A 96 9.11 -13.07 -6.15
CA PRO A 96 10.55 -12.97 -5.92
C PRO A 96 11.03 -11.56 -6.27
N LEU A 97 12.00 -11.08 -5.49
CA LEU A 97 12.66 -9.80 -5.74
C LEU A 97 13.70 -9.97 -6.84
N SER A 98 13.56 -9.20 -7.91
CA SER A 98 14.55 -9.08 -8.98
C SER A 98 15.46 -7.86 -8.75
N GLN A 99 16.63 -7.85 -9.39
CA GLN A 99 17.43 -6.62 -9.48
C GLN A 99 16.61 -5.52 -10.15
N PHE A 100 16.80 -4.27 -9.72
CA PHE A 100 16.27 -3.12 -10.45
C PHE A 100 16.64 -3.14 -11.94
N SER A 101 15.61 -3.07 -12.78
CA SER A 101 15.76 -2.88 -14.22
C SER A 101 16.32 -1.48 -14.53
N PRO A 102 16.95 -1.28 -15.71
CA PRO A 102 17.59 -0.01 -16.07
C PRO A 102 16.65 1.20 -15.95
N THR A 103 15.41 1.07 -16.40
CA THR A 103 14.42 2.17 -16.32
C THR A 103 13.98 2.41 -14.88
N VAL A 104 13.75 1.37 -14.08
CA VAL A 104 13.39 1.51 -12.66
C VAL A 104 14.52 2.15 -11.86
N ALA A 105 15.77 1.77 -12.09
CA ALA A 105 16.94 2.38 -11.45
C ALA A 105 17.01 3.89 -11.72
N ARG A 106 16.81 4.33 -12.98
CA ARG A 106 16.75 5.76 -13.31
C ARG A 106 15.61 6.47 -12.57
N ILE A 107 14.41 5.89 -12.55
CA ILE A 107 13.26 6.46 -11.81
C ILE A 107 13.59 6.57 -10.31
N ARG A 108 14.21 5.53 -9.74
CA ARG A 108 14.65 5.48 -8.34
C ARG A 108 15.56 6.65 -7.99
N ASP A 109 16.52 6.98 -8.84
CA ASP A 109 17.42 8.12 -8.62
C ASP A 109 16.67 9.46 -8.52
N HIS A 110 15.64 9.67 -9.35
CA HIS A 110 14.80 10.86 -9.29
C HIS A 110 13.94 10.88 -8.01
N VAL A 111 13.39 9.74 -7.61
CA VAL A 111 12.65 9.60 -6.35
C VAL A 111 13.52 9.95 -5.15
N GLN A 112 14.73 9.37 -5.04
CA GLN A 112 15.65 9.63 -3.92
C GLN A 112 16.08 11.11 -3.85
N LYS A 113 16.26 11.76 -5.01
CA LYS A 113 16.58 13.20 -5.06
C LYS A 113 15.47 14.06 -4.46
N VAL A 114 14.21 13.69 -4.62
CA VAL A 114 13.10 14.43 -3.98
C VAL A 114 12.96 14.05 -2.51
N LEU A 115 13.01 12.76 -2.19
CA LEU A 115 12.81 12.25 -0.84
C LEU A 115 13.91 12.63 0.16
N LYS A 116 15.14 12.85 -0.32
CA LYS A 116 16.33 13.04 0.53
C LYS A 116 16.62 11.87 1.47
N HIS A 117 16.10 10.69 1.15
CA HIS A 117 16.43 9.42 1.79
C HIS A 117 16.45 8.31 0.71
N PRO A 118 17.17 7.20 0.95
CA PRO A 118 17.23 6.11 -0.03
C PRO A 118 15.90 5.38 -0.13
N VAL A 119 15.71 4.66 -1.23
CA VAL A 119 14.69 3.63 -1.41
C VAL A 119 15.35 2.44 -2.12
N ASN A 120 15.22 1.24 -1.56
CA ASN A 120 15.94 0.04 -1.97
C ASN A 120 15.00 -1.08 -2.44
N HIS A 121 13.70 -0.83 -2.47
CA HIS A 121 12.66 -1.78 -2.87
C HIS A 121 11.54 -1.06 -3.62
N VAL A 122 10.96 -1.71 -4.63
CA VAL A 122 9.78 -1.23 -5.35
C VAL A 122 8.80 -2.36 -5.62
N LEU A 123 7.51 -2.10 -5.37
CA LEU A 123 6.41 -2.90 -5.91
C LEU A 123 5.89 -2.22 -7.18
N ILE A 124 5.95 -2.91 -8.30
CA ILE A 124 5.50 -2.41 -9.60
C ILE A 124 4.15 -3.05 -9.92
N GLN A 125 3.17 -2.26 -10.35
CA GLN A 125 1.81 -2.71 -10.63
C GLN A 125 1.33 -2.15 -11.96
N HIS A 126 0.94 -3.03 -12.89
CA HIS A 126 0.37 -2.65 -14.18
C HIS A 126 -1.15 -2.86 -14.16
N TYR A 127 -1.86 -1.73 -14.18
CA TYR A 127 -3.30 -1.65 -14.34
C TYR A 127 -3.60 -1.57 -15.84
N ARG A 128 -4.16 -2.65 -16.38
CA ARG A 128 -4.40 -2.83 -17.82
C ARG A 128 -5.58 -2.00 -18.32
N SER A 129 -6.49 -1.65 -17.41
CA SER A 129 -7.65 -0.79 -17.71
C SER A 129 -8.23 -0.19 -16.43
N GLY A 130 -9.33 0.56 -16.56
CA GLY A 130 -10.14 1.04 -15.43
C GLY A 130 -10.77 -0.08 -14.59
N ALA A 131 -10.82 -1.32 -15.10
CA ALA A 131 -11.33 -2.47 -14.35
C ALA A 131 -10.33 -2.99 -13.31
N ASP A 132 -9.03 -2.77 -13.51
CA ASP A 132 -7.99 -3.18 -12.54
C ASP A 132 -8.01 -2.22 -11.34
N TYR A 133 -7.89 -2.75 -10.12
CA TYR A 133 -8.06 -2.00 -8.87
C TYR A 133 -7.18 -2.52 -7.71
N ILE A 134 -7.09 -1.74 -6.64
CA ILE A 134 -6.56 -2.17 -5.34
C ILE A 134 -7.46 -1.63 -4.22
N SER A 135 -7.95 -2.53 -3.38
CA SER A 135 -8.85 -2.22 -2.26
C SER A 135 -8.20 -1.29 -1.22
N GLU A 136 -9.03 -0.67 -0.37
CA GLU A 136 -8.55 0.18 0.74
C GLU A 136 -7.66 -0.62 1.70
N HIS A 137 -6.44 -0.13 1.94
CA HIS A 137 -5.45 -0.71 2.86
C HIS A 137 -4.50 0.37 3.41
N SER A 138 -3.72 0.03 4.44
CA SER A 138 -2.49 0.75 4.78
C SER A 138 -1.30 -0.13 4.41
N ASP A 139 -0.20 0.49 3.99
CA ASP A 139 1.05 -0.23 3.78
C ASP A 139 1.62 -0.67 5.13
N LYS A 140 2.25 -1.85 5.14
CA LYS A 140 2.76 -2.50 6.35
C LYS A 140 4.10 -1.93 6.75
N THR A 141 4.18 -1.36 7.95
CA THR A 141 5.37 -0.62 8.39
C THR A 141 6.42 -1.48 9.09
N ILE A 142 6.17 -2.78 9.29
CA ILE A 142 7.11 -3.69 9.97
C ILE A 142 8.51 -3.68 9.32
N ASP A 143 8.56 -3.71 7.98
CA ASP A 143 9.82 -3.75 7.24
C ASP A 143 10.25 -2.40 6.66
N VAL A 144 9.37 -1.39 6.70
CA VAL A 144 9.67 -0.04 6.20
C VAL A 144 10.44 0.74 7.26
N VAL A 145 11.63 1.24 6.93
CA VAL A 145 12.48 2.01 7.85
C VAL A 145 11.65 3.12 8.49
N ARG A 146 11.61 3.14 9.82
CA ARG A 146 10.83 4.11 10.58
C ARG A 146 11.14 5.55 10.15
N GLY A 147 10.09 6.34 9.94
CA GLY A 147 10.18 7.74 9.53
C GLY A 147 10.46 7.98 8.05
N SER A 148 10.67 6.92 7.25
CA SER A 148 10.78 7.05 5.79
C SER A 148 9.40 7.18 5.14
N ASN A 149 9.36 7.84 3.98
CA ASN A 149 8.14 7.98 3.18
C ASN A 149 7.94 6.78 2.25
N ILE A 150 6.68 6.50 1.92
CA ILE A 150 6.28 5.55 0.89
C ILE A 150 5.84 6.34 -0.34
N VAL A 151 6.34 5.99 -1.52
CA VAL A 151 6.15 6.81 -2.70
C VAL A 151 5.54 6.03 -3.85
N ASN A 152 4.54 6.62 -4.50
CA ASN A 152 3.91 6.08 -5.70
C ASN A 152 4.23 6.94 -6.93
N VAL A 153 5.07 6.44 -7.84
CA VAL A 153 5.27 7.06 -9.16
C VAL A 153 4.24 6.49 -10.15
N SER A 154 3.64 7.36 -10.96
CA SER A 154 2.60 7.02 -11.92
C SER A 154 3.04 7.29 -13.35
N LEU A 155 2.99 6.25 -14.19
CA LEU A 155 3.19 6.31 -15.63
C LEU A 155 1.91 5.89 -16.37
N GLY A 156 1.66 6.45 -17.54
CA GLY A 156 0.47 6.14 -18.34
C GLY A 156 -0.78 6.88 -17.87
N ALA A 157 -1.94 6.21 -17.96
CA ALA A 157 -3.25 6.77 -17.66
C ALA A 157 -3.38 7.29 -16.23
N GLN A 158 -4.05 8.44 -16.09
CA GLN A 158 -4.44 9.00 -14.81
C GLN A 158 -5.42 8.08 -14.09
N ARG A 159 -5.16 7.83 -12.81
CA ARG A 159 -6.09 7.15 -11.89
C ARG A 159 -6.23 7.95 -10.61
N VAL A 160 -7.32 7.74 -9.87
CA VAL A 160 -7.60 8.48 -8.63
C VAL A 160 -7.33 7.59 -7.43
N MET A 161 -6.34 7.95 -6.63
CA MET A 161 -6.16 7.40 -5.29
C MET A 161 -7.21 7.96 -4.35
N THR A 162 -7.82 7.10 -3.56
CA THR A 162 -8.75 7.51 -2.51
C THR A 162 -8.06 7.31 -1.18
N LEU A 163 -7.87 8.38 -0.41
CA LEU A 163 -7.55 8.28 1.01
C LEU A 163 -8.86 8.29 1.80
N ARG A 164 -8.94 7.46 2.83
CA ARG A 164 -10.09 7.43 3.75
C ARG A 164 -9.64 7.18 5.17
N LEU A 165 -10.03 8.04 6.10
CA LEU A 165 -9.69 7.89 7.52
C LEU A 165 -10.10 6.51 8.06
N LYS A 166 -9.28 5.93 8.94
CA LYS A 166 -9.62 4.71 9.68
C LYS A 166 -10.85 4.94 10.57
N LYS A 167 -11.54 3.84 10.90
CA LYS A 167 -12.86 3.89 11.58
C LYS A 167 -12.77 4.43 13.01
N ASP A 168 -11.70 4.09 13.72
CA ASP A 168 -11.46 4.44 15.11
C ASP A 168 -11.25 5.95 15.33
N HIS A 169 -10.81 6.67 14.30
CA HIS A 169 -10.68 8.13 14.33
C HIS A 169 -12.01 8.86 14.61
N LYS A 170 -13.15 8.23 14.27
CA LYS A 170 -14.48 8.76 14.62
C LYS A 170 -14.81 8.58 16.10
N LEU A 171 -14.36 7.50 16.73
CA LEU A 171 -14.63 7.24 18.14
C LEU A 171 -13.96 8.28 19.03
N LYS A 172 -12.77 8.76 18.63
CA LYS A 172 -12.01 9.77 19.39
C LYS A 172 -12.64 11.18 19.37
N HIS A 173 -13.07 11.67 18.21
CA HIS A 173 -13.76 12.97 18.14
C HIS A 173 -15.16 12.98 18.75
N SER A 174 -15.77 11.80 18.92
CA SER A 174 -17.08 11.67 19.60
C SER A 174 -16.97 11.67 21.13
N ALA A 175 -15.75 11.48 21.67
CA ALA A 175 -15.49 11.36 23.11
C ALA A 175 -15.14 12.69 23.80
N GLU A 176 -15.01 13.80 23.05
CA GLU A 176 -14.71 15.14 23.59
C GLU A 176 -15.97 16.05 23.70
N GLY A 177 -17.18 15.49 23.53
CA GLY A 177 -18.43 16.19 23.80
C GLY A 177 -18.84 16.13 25.28
N PRO A 178 -19.52 17.17 25.83
CA PRO A 178 -19.87 17.21 27.24
C PRO A 178 -20.76 16.02 27.63
N THR A 179 -20.42 15.41 28.77
CA THR A 179 -21.10 14.30 29.44
C THR A 179 -22.62 14.33 29.25
N SER A 180 -23.15 13.43 28.43
CA SER A 180 -24.60 13.16 28.38
C SER A 180 -24.95 12.04 29.38
N PRO A 181 -26.15 12.06 30.00
CA PRO A 181 -26.47 11.18 31.12
C PRO A 181 -26.62 9.70 30.70
N PRO A 182 -26.40 8.75 31.62
CA PRO A 182 -26.48 7.32 31.33
C PRO A 182 -27.94 6.87 31.35
N ASN A 183 -28.70 7.13 30.28
CA ASN A 183 -29.91 6.37 29.92
C ASN A 183 -30.51 6.91 28.62
N SER A 184 -30.00 6.43 27.50
CA SER A 184 -30.76 6.39 26.25
C SER A 184 -30.31 5.18 25.45
N SER A 185 -31.26 4.28 25.21
CA SER A 185 -31.14 3.11 24.34
C SER A 185 -30.44 3.48 23.01
N PRO A 186 -29.59 2.60 22.44
CA PRO A 186 -28.86 2.92 21.22
C PRO A 186 -29.85 3.16 20.07
N SER A 187 -29.96 4.41 19.65
CA SER A 187 -30.62 4.77 18.39
C SER A 187 -29.89 4.11 17.22
N PRO A 188 -30.57 3.79 16.10
CA PRO A 188 -29.94 3.21 14.92
C PRO A 188 -28.79 4.10 14.49
N GLN A 189 -27.56 3.58 14.45
CA GLN A 189 -26.37 4.32 14.10
C GLN A 189 -26.58 5.04 12.76
N GLU A 190 -26.69 6.36 12.78
CA GLU A 190 -26.56 7.16 11.58
C GLU A 190 -25.16 6.92 11.01
N HIS A 191 -25.10 6.18 9.89
CA HIS A 191 -23.86 5.94 9.16
C HIS A 191 -23.36 7.24 8.54
N THR A 192 -22.73 8.10 9.33
CA THR A 192 -21.99 9.23 8.76
C THR A 192 -20.87 8.65 7.88
N PRO A 193 -20.72 9.08 6.62
CA PRO A 193 -19.64 8.61 5.76
C PRO A 193 -18.28 8.96 6.38
N ARG A 194 -17.28 8.08 6.24
CA ARG A 194 -15.91 8.38 6.69
C ARG A 194 -15.33 9.50 5.84
N THR A 195 -14.59 10.43 6.46
CA THR A 195 -13.82 11.46 5.76
C THR A 195 -12.92 10.79 4.73
N ALA A 196 -12.94 11.32 3.51
CA ALA A 196 -12.18 10.81 2.40
C ALA A 196 -11.64 11.97 1.55
N GLN A 197 -10.52 11.73 0.89
CA GLN A 197 -9.90 12.62 -0.10
C GLN A 197 -9.69 11.83 -1.39
N LYS A 198 -9.71 12.52 -2.52
CA LYS A 198 -9.45 11.97 -3.85
C LYS A 198 -8.22 12.65 -4.43
N ILE A 199 -7.24 11.88 -4.85
CA ILE A 199 -5.96 12.38 -5.36
C ILE A 199 -5.80 11.86 -6.79
N PRO A 200 -6.10 12.67 -7.81
CA PRO A 200 -5.74 12.34 -9.18
C PRO A 200 -4.23 12.16 -9.29
N LEU A 201 -3.79 11.03 -9.86
CA LEU A 201 -2.40 10.69 -10.11
C LEU A 201 -2.13 10.77 -11.61
N PRO A 202 -1.77 11.96 -12.15
CA PRO A 202 -1.51 12.13 -13.58
C PRO A 202 -0.24 11.38 -14.01
N ARG A 203 -0.02 11.28 -15.32
CA ARG A 203 1.24 10.75 -15.86
C ARG A 203 2.44 11.54 -15.33
N ASN A 204 3.58 10.87 -15.17
CA ASN A 204 4.82 11.48 -14.70
C ASN A 204 4.68 12.19 -13.33
N SER A 205 3.81 11.66 -12.46
CA SER A 205 3.62 12.20 -11.11
C SER A 205 4.15 11.25 -10.05
N MET A 206 4.44 11.82 -8.88
CA MET A 206 4.93 11.12 -7.71
C MET A 206 4.09 11.55 -6.50
N PHE A 207 3.33 10.62 -5.93
CA PHE A 207 2.63 10.84 -4.67
C PHE A 207 3.50 10.37 -3.52
N VAL A 208 3.88 11.29 -2.63
CA VAL A 208 4.65 11.01 -1.43
C VAL A 208 3.69 10.86 -0.27
N MET A 209 3.62 9.65 0.29
CA MET A 209 2.81 9.34 1.47
C MET A 209 3.69 9.35 2.71
N GLY A 210 3.40 10.28 3.60
CA GLY A 210 4.08 10.37 4.89
C GLY A 210 3.61 9.29 5.89
N PRO A 211 4.43 9.02 6.92
CA PRO A 211 4.17 7.97 7.90
C PRO A 211 2.88 8.19 8.70
N GLU A 212 2.55 9.44 9.04
CA GLU A 212 1.34 9.76 9.79
C GLU A 212 0.10 9.59 8.92
N THR A 213 0.18 9.94 7.63
CA THR A 213 -0.89 9.62 6.67
C THR A 213 -1.10 8.11 6.56
N ASN A 214 -0.05 7.30 6.37
CA ASN A 214 -0.21 5.84 6.28
C ASN A 214 -0.78 5.22 7.58
N LYS A 215 -0.46 5.82 8.74
CA LYS A 215 -0.96 5.42 10.05
C LYS A 215 -2.45 5.75 10.23
N GLN A 216 -2.93 6.92 9.81
CA GLN A 216 -4.30 7.35 10.08
C GLN A 216 -5.29 7.04 8.94
N TRP A 217 -4.79 6.88 7.71
CA TRP A 217 -5.62 6.74 6.51
C TRP A 217 -5.43 5.37 5.85
N LEU A 218 -6.52 4.86 5.29
CA LEU A 218 -6.48 3.80 4.29
C LEU A 218 -6.40 4.43 2.90
N HIS A 219 -5.77 3.75 1.96
CA HIS A 219 -5.66 4.17 0.57
C HIS A 219 -6.02 3.07 -0.42
N GLY A 220 -6.51 3.44 -1.60
CA GLY A 220 -6.84 2.49 -2.67
C GLY A 220 -7.11 3.16 -4.01
N ILE A 221 -7.05 2.36 -5.08
CA ILE A 221 -7.41 2.77 -6.45
C ILE A 221 -8.65 1.97 -6.82
N ASN A 222 -9.80 2.65 -6.92
CA ASN A 222 -11.07 2.01 -7.23
C ASN A 222 -11.20 1.70 -8.72
N HIS A 223 -12.10 0.77 -9.04
CA HIS A 223 -12.59 0.59 -10.41
C HIS A 223 -13.11 1.91 -10.99
N ASP A 224 -12.84 2.13 -12.27
CA ASP A 224 -13.43 3.20 -13.06
C ASP A 224 -14.05 2.64 -14.35
N ASN A 225 -15.31 2.21 -14.21
CA ASN A 225 -16.12 1.61 -15.26
C ASN A 225 -16.95 2.65 -16.03
N ARG A 226 -16.65 3.95 -15.90
CA ARG A 226 -17.33 4.99 -16.70
C ARG A 226 -17.08 4.74 -18.20
N PRO A 227 -18.07 5.02 -19.07
CA PRO A 227 -17.87 5.01 -20.52
C PRO A 227 -16.66 5.85 -20.94
N LEU A 228 -15.93 5.42 -21.98
CA LEU A 228 -14.75 6.13 -22.49
C LEU A 228 -15.05 7.59 -22.87
N SER A 229 -16.27 7.87 -23.32
CA SER A 229 -16.72 9.24 -23.65
C SER A 229 -16.79 10.19 -22.46
N LEU A 230 -16.80 9.67 -21.22
CA LEU A 230 -16.78 10.46 -19.98
C LEU A 230 -15.37 10.58 -19.37
N LYS A 231 -14.37 9.98 -19.99
CA LYS A 231 -12.98 10.01 -19.52
C LYS A 231 -12.22 11.13 -20.22
N SER A 232 -11.39 11.82 -19.44
CA SER A 232 -10.46 12.83 -19.95
C SER A 232 -9.33 12.21 -20.77
N ALA A 233 -8.61 13.04 -21.53
CA ALA A 233 -7.43 12.60 -22.29
C ALA A 233 -6.34 11.98 -21.39
N GLY A 234 -6.16 12.49 -20.17
CA GLY A 234 -5.23 11.92 -19.21
C GLY A 234 -5.65 10.52 -18.73
N GLU A 235 -6.95 10.27 -18.60
CA GLU A 235 -7.49 8.97 -18.17
C GLU A 235 -7.52 7.91 -19.28
N THR A 236 -7.41 8.32 -20.55
CA THR A 236 -7.36 7.42 -21.72
C THR A 236 -5.96 7.30 -22.34
N TYR A 237 -4.98 8.04 -21.82
CA TYR A 237 -3.58 7.96 -22.23
C TYR A 237 -3.02 6.52 -22.12
N GLU A 238 -2.11 6.11 -23.02
CA GLU A 238 -1.66 4.71 -23.18
C GLU A 238 -2.80 3.69 -23.27
N GLY A 239 -3.91 4.06 -23.94
CA GLY A 239 -5.10 3.21 -24.03
C GLY A 239 -5.77 2.92 -22.68
N GLY A 240 -5.57 3.79 -21.68
CA GLY A 240 -6.09 3.61 -20.32
C GLY A 240 -5.24 2.72 -19.42
N ASN A 241 -4.05 2.31 -19.87
CA ASN A 241 -3.10 1.53 -19.07
C ASN A 241 -2.31 2.43 -18.14
N ARG A 242 -2.06 1.98 -16.91
CA ARG A 242 -1.24 2.68 -15.91
C ARG A 242 -0.21 1.75 -15.31
N ILE A 243 1.03 2.21 -15.20
CA ILE A 243 2.08 1.55 -14.41
C ILE A 243 2.32 2.37 -13.15
N SER A 244 2.31 1.69 -12.01
CA SER A 244 2.52 2.25 -10.69
C SER A 244 3.79 1.68 -10.10
N LEU A 245 4.69 2.53 -9.61
CA LEU A 245 5.87 2.10 -8.88
C LEU A 245 5.76 2.57 -7.43
N THR A 246 5.60 1.64 -6.49
CA THR A 246 5.56 1.95 -5.06
C THR A 246 6.93 1.70 -4.44
N PHE A 247 7.73 2.75 -4.29
CA PHE A 247 9.05 2.71 -3.68
C PHE A 247 8.98 2.78 -2.16
N ARG A 248 9.86 2.02 -1.50
CA ARG A 248 9.99 1.97 -0.04
C ARG A 248 11.47 1.94 0.36
N HIS A 249 11.77 2.47 1.53
CA HIS A 249 13.04 2.22 2.21
C HIS A 249 12.83 1.06 3.18
N ILE A 250 13.39 -0.10 2.88
CA ILE A 250 13.20 -1.32 3.64
C ILE A 250 14.41 -1.58 4.54
N GLY A 251 14.13 -1.88 5.80
CA GLY A 251 15.10 -2.14 6.86
C GLY A 251 15.17 -3.59 7.32
N THR A 252 14.45 -4.50 6.66
CA THR A 252 14.50 -5.95 6.89
C THR A 252 15.07 -6.64 5.66
N PHE A 253 15.96 -7.60 5.86
CA PHE A 253 16.74 -8.21 4.80
C PHE A 253 16.75 -9.73 4.92
N LEU A 254 16.86 -10.37 3.76
CA LEU A 254 17.19 -11.78 3.64
C LEU A 254 18.63 -11.95 3.17
N VAL A 255 19.28 -13.05 3.58
CA VAL A 255 20.61 -13.44 3.15
C VAL A 255 20.71 -14.97 3.11
N PRO A 256 21.40 -15.59 2.12
CA PRO A 256 21.62 -17.04 2.13
C PRO A 256 22.35 -17.50 3.39
N ASP A 257 21.99 -18.67 3.92
CA ASP A 257 22.73 -19.27 5.03
C ASP A 257 24.12 -19.74 4.55
N ALA A 258 25.15 -19.49 5.37
CA ALA A 258 26.53 -19.77 5.01
C ALA A 258 26.85 -21.27 4.94
N ASN A 259 26.08 -22.12 5.65
CA ASN A 259 26.25 -23.57 5.67
C ASN A 259 25.30 -24.27 4.68
N ASP A 260 24.11 -23.71 4.45
CA ASP A 260 23.11 -24.22 3.50
C ASP A 260 22.52 -23.09 2.65
N PRO A 261 23.08 -22.79 1.46
CA PRO A 261 22.59 -21.72 0.59
C PRO A 261 21.15 -21.91 0.05
N THR A 262 20.52 -23.06 0.30
CA THR A 262 19.10 -23.27 -0.02
C THR A 262 18.18 -22.66 1.04
N GLN A 263 18.72 -22.35 2.22
CA GLN A 263 18.03 -21.69 3.31
C GLN A 263 18.35 -20.20 3.34
N MET A 264 17.39 -19.43 3.82
CA MET A 264 17.52 -18.00 3.99
C MET A 264 17.52 -17.65 5.47
N ARG A 265 18.34 -16.66 5.82
CA ARG A 265 18.30 -15.99 7.10
C ARG A 265 17.68 -14.62 6.97
N ILE A 266 16.99 -14.18 8.01
CA ILE A 266 16.32 -12.89 8.08
C ILE A 266 16.88 -12.04 9.22
N TYR A 267 17.06 -10.75 8.96
CA TYR A 267 17.51 -9.77 9.95
C TYR A 267 16.99 -8.37 9.67
N GLY A 268 17.16 -7.46 10.62
CA GLY A 268 16.81 -6.05 10.49
C GLY A 268 15.57 -5.66 11.28
N GLN A 269 14.98 -4.53 10.94
CA GLN A 269 13.95 -3.85 11.75
C GLN A 269 12.80 -4.79 12.12
N GLY A 270 12.23 -5.48 11.13
CA GLY A 270 11.07 -6.34 11.29
C GLY A 270 11.40 -7.78 11.68
N ALA A 271 12.68 -8.17 11.71
CA ALA A 271 13.11 -9.51 12.11
C ALA A 271 13.37 -9.59 13.62
N LYS A 272 13.50 -10.79 14.19
CA LYS A 272 13.90 -10.92 15.60
C LYS A 272 15.36 -10.48 15.80
N GLY A 273 16.25 -10.94 14.93
CA GLY A 273 17.63 -10.46 14.85
C GLY A 273 17.70 -9.08 14.20
N LYS A 274 18.15 -8.06 14.93
CA LYS A 274 18.14 -6.67 14.41
C LYS A 274 19.37 -6.36 13.55
N THR A 275 20.44 -7.13 13.72
CA THR A 275 21.67 -7.00 12.94
C THR A 275 21.95 -8.25 12.13
N ARG A 276 22.81 -8.13 11.12
CA ARG A 276 23.23 -9.28 10.30
C ARG A 276 23.88 -10.40 11.11
N ALA A 277 24.65 -10.06 12.14
CA ALA A 277 25.29 -11.05 13.01
C ALA A 277 24.27 -11.87 13.82
N GLU A 278 23.08 -11.32 14.02
CA GLU A 278 21.97 -11.92 14.76
C GLU A 278 20.92 -12.54 13.82
N ALA A 279 21.17 -12.60 12.51
CA ALA A 279 20.19 -13.05 11.55
C ALA A 279 19.65 -14.44 11.91
N GLY A 280 18.34 -14.56 12.07
CA GLY A 280 17.67 -15.83 12.39
C GLY A 280 17.46 -16.67 11.13
N LEU A 281 17.32 -17.99 11.26
CA LEU A 281 16.81 -18.82 10.15
C LEU A 281 15.36 -18.45 9.89
N VAL A 282 14.97 -18.31 8.62
CA VAL A 282 13.56 -18.12 8.26
C VAL A 282 12.77 -19.36 8.68
N LEU A 283 11.64 -19.13 9.35
CA LEU A 283 10.79 -20.23 9.82
C LEU A 283 10.02 -20.86 8.65
N GLY A 284 10.44 -22.07 8.27
CA GLY A 284 9.72 -22.93 7.33
C GLY A 284 8.40 -23.45 7.91
N SER A 285 7.51 -23.97 7.06
CA SER A 285 6.19 -24.46 7.48
C SER A 285 6.23 -25.69 8.39
N GLU A 286 7.39 -26.34 8.53
CA GLU A 286 7.59 -27.52 9.39
C GLU A 286 8.09 -27.14 10.79
N ASP A 287 8.42 -25.86 11.03
CA ASP A 287 8.87 -25.39 12.34
C ASP A 287 7.67 -25.28 13.30
N GLU A 288 7.83 -25.79 14.53
CA GLU A 288 6.79 -25.77 15.56
C GLU A 288 6.30 -24.35 15.91
N LYS A 289 7.13 -23.32 15.70
CA LYS A 289 6.80 -21.91 15.95
C LYS A 289 6.17 -21.20 14.75
N HIS A 290 6.14 -21.83 13.57
CA HIS A 290 5.67 -21.21 12.34
C HIS A 290 4.22 -20.72 12.46
N GLU A 291 3.30 -21.57 12.91
CA GLU A 291 1.88 -21.22 13.03
C GLU A 291 1.63 -20.10 14.04
N GLU A 292 2.38 -20.10 15.15
CA GLU A 292 2.30 -19.07 16.19
C GLU A 292 2.75 -17.71 15.64
N GLU A 293 3.90 -17.65 14.96
CA GLU A 293 4.40 -16.42 14.35
C GLU A 293 3.51 -15.92 13.21
N VAL A 294 3.00 -16.81 12.35
CA VAL A 294 2.02 -16.46 11.31
C VAL A 294 0.80 -15.79 11.94
N LYS A 295 0.23 -16.38 12.99
CA LYS A 295 -0.94 -15.84 13.68
C LYS A 295 -0.63 -14.50 14.34
N GLY A 296 0.52 -14.38 15.01
CA GLY A 296 0.99 -13.14 15.62
C GLY A 296 1.13 -12.02 14.60
N MET A 297 1.80 -12.29 13.47
CA MET A 297 2.05 -11.32 12.42
C MET A 297 0.75 -10.89 11.71
N LEU A 298 -0.18 -11.81 11.46
CA LEU A 298 -1.50 -11.48 10.90
C LEU A 298 -2.33 -10.63 11.86
N SER A 299 -2.26 -10.93 13.16
CA SER A 299 -2.91 -10.12 14.20
C SER A 299 -2.33 -8.70 14.20
N ALA A 300 -1.00 -8.57 14.19
CA ALA A 300 -0.30 -7.30 14.13
C ALA A 300 -0.66 -6.48 12.88
N PHE A 301 -0.71 -7.11 11.70
CA PHE A 301 -1.20 -6.49 10.47
C PHE A 301 -2.65 -6.02 10.56
N GLY A 302 -3.50 -6.80 11.22
CA GLY A 302 -4.90 -6.45 11.48
C GLY A 302 -5.00 -5.21 12.36
N GLU A 303 -4.24 -5.16 13.45
CA GLU A 303 -4.19 -4.04 14.38
C GLU A 303 -3.75 -2.74 13.70
N GLU A 304 -2.65 -2.78 12.95
CA GLU A 304 -2.15 -1.62 12.21
C GLU A 304 -3.19 -1.09 11.21
N ASN A 305 -3.96 -1.95 10.54
CA ASN A 305 -5.00 -1.50 9.62
C ASN A 305 -6.19 -0.83 10.32
N GLN A 306 -6.46 -1.16 11.58
CA GLN A 306 -7.65 -0.72 12.30
C GLN A 306 -7.40 0.49 13.19
N ARG A 307 -6.17 0.66 13.69
CA ARG A 307 -5.82 1.68 14.69
C ARG A 307 -5.07 2.86 14.08
N SER A 308 -5.59 4.05 14.32
CA SER A 308 -4.97 5.34 14.04
C SER A 308 -3.89 5.72 15.06
N ASP A 309 -3.86 5.08 16.23
CA ASP A 309 -2.84 5.25 17.28
C ASP A 309 -1.90 4.04 17.41
N PHE A 310 -1.73 3.29 16.32
CA PHE A 310 -0.87 2.11 16.27
C PHE A 310 0.49 2.34 16.94
N ASP A 311 0.83 1.46 17.89
CA ASP A 311 2.10 1.45 18.61
C ASP A 311 3.04 0.43 17.95
N TRP A 312 3.95 0.95 17.12
CA TRP A 312 4.87 0.11 16.35
C TRP A 312 5.79 -0.70 17.26
N ASP A 313 6.32 -0.10 18.33
CA ASP A 313 7.30 -0.75 19.20
C ASP A 313 6.63 -1.87 20.01
N ALA A 314 5.40 -1.66 20.48
CA ALA A 314 4.64 -2.69 21.18
C ALA A 314 4.18 -3.85 20.28
N THR A 315 3.83 -3.58 19.01
CA THR A 315 3.28 -4.60 18.10
C THR A 315 4.34 -5.30 17.24
N TYR A 316 5.33 -4.57 16.73
CA TYR A 316 6.37 -5.09 15.82
C TYR A 316 7.77 -5.14 16.43
N GLY A 317 8.01 -4.51 17.59
CA GLY A 317 9.34 -4.36 18.16
C GLY A 317 10.10 -5.67 18.36
N GLU A 318 9.42 -6.73 18.80
CA GLU A 318 10.01 -8.07 18.96
C GLU A 318 10.43 -8.70 17.62
N GLY A 319 9.73 -8.37 16.53
CA GLY A 319 10.00 -8.90 15.19
C GLY A 319 9.47 -10.30 14.93
N PHE A 320 9.55 -10.71 13.67
CA PHE A 320 9.07 -12.00 13.16
C PHE A 320 10.10 -12.56 12.18
N ASP A 321 10.36 -13.86 12.25
CA ASP A 321 11.28 -14.55 11.33
C ASP A 321 10.53 -15.37 10.26
N VAL A 322 9.18 -15.35 10.30
CA VAL A 322 8.34 -15.93 9.25
C VAL A 322 8.19 -15.01 8.02
N LEU A 323 8.11 -15.64 6.84
CA LEU A 323 7.88 -14.98 5.54
C LEU A 323 6.54 -15.34 4.91
N HIS A 324 6.20 -16.64 4.91
CA HIS A 324 5.05 -17.19 4.18
C HIS A 324 3.92 -17.55 5.13
N PHE A 325 2.67 -17.35 4.71
CA PHE A 325 1.48 -17.56 5.54
C PHE A 325 0.67 -18.81 5.16
N SER A 326 1.14 -19.56 4.16
CA SER A 326 0.52 -20.80 3.70
C SER A 326 1.08 -22.00 4.46
N PRO A 327 0.22 -22.88 5.00
CA PRO A 327 0.63 -24.25 5.29
C PRO A 327 0.89 -24.99 3.96
N LYS A 328 1.76 -26.01 4.00
CA LYS A 328 2.17 -26.87 2.86
C LYS A 328 1.04 -27.05 1.83
N LYS A 329 1.26 -26.68 0.56
CA LYS A 329 0.56 -27.39 -0.52
C LYS A 329 1.22 -28.76 -0.58
N GLU A 330 0.47 -29.81 -0.26
CA GLU A 330 0.88 -31.16 -0.66
C GLU A 330 1.11 -31.12 -2.18
N SER A 331 2.35 -31.33 -2.58
CA SER A 331 2.68 -31.58 -3.97
C SER A 331 1.99 -32.89 -4.35
N ASN A 332 0.80 -32.79 -4.98
CA ASN A 332 0.25 -33.94 -5.68
C ASN A 332 1.27 -34.36 -6.73
N SER A 333 1.81 -35.56 -6.51
CA SER A 333 2.77 -36.25 -7.36
C SER A 333 2.17 -36.56 -8.74
#